data_AF-A0A7V5R454-F1
#
_entry.id   AF-A0A7V5R454-F1
#
_cell.length_a   1.000
_cell.length_b   1.000
_cell.length_c   1.000
_cell.angle_alpha   90.00
_cell.angle_beta   90.00
_cell.angle_gamma   90.00
#
_symmetry.space_group_name_H-M   'P 1'
#
loop_
_entity.id
_entity.type
_entity.pdbx_description
1 polymer ?
#
loop_
_entity_poly.entity_id
_entity_poly.type
_entity_poly.pdbx_seq_one_letter_code
_entity_poly.pdbx_strand_id
1 'polypeptide(L)'
;MINGRKIIEIPAEYRPKVEELPGELARIAAEIEQQMPGKGVEITLVLAQVFRGQPVYFRSIDYLIRRIRDNAIRAEFDAGGVTMMQLASKFELSLRRIKQILAENSEAKTDDRQMRLPICEN
;
A
#
# COMPACT_ATOMS: atom_id res chain seq x y z
N MET A 1 5.22 -3.15 -21.79
CA MET A 1 4.20 -4.19 -21.54
C MET A 1 4.80 -5.18 -20.57
N ILE A 2 4.22 -5.37 -19.38
CA ILE A 2 4.67 -6.40 -18.44
C ILE A 2 4.16 -7.73 -19.00
N ASN A 3 5.07 -8.56 -19.51
CA ASN A 3 4.71 -9.89 -20.02
C ASN A 3 4.46 -10.81 -18.82
N GLY A 4 3.26 -10.71 -18.25
CA GLY A 4 2.88 -11.44 -17.03
C GLY A 4 2.85 -12.95 -17.31
N ARG A 5 3.66 -13.72 -16.57
CA ARG A 5 3.51 -15.18 -16.57
C ARG A 5 2.11 -15.53 -16.08
N LYS A 6 1.44 -16.48 -16.75
CA LYS A 6 0.15 -16.99 -16.30
C LYS A 6 0.32 -17.66 -14.94
N ILE A 7 -0.37 -17.15 -13.94
CA ILE A 7 -0.41 -17.73 -12.59
C ILE A 7 -1.26 -19.00 -12.65
N ILE A 8 -0.78 -20.07 -12.02
CA ILE A 8 -1.55 -21.28 -11.79
C ILE A 8 -2.28 -21.10 -10.44
N GLU A 9 -3.59 -21.03 -10.50
CA GLU A 9 -4.45 -21.01 -9.31
C GLU A 9 -4.58 -22.43 -8.76
N ILE A 10 -4.12 -22.63 -7.52
CA ILE A 10 -4.20 -23.90 -6.82
C ILE A 10 -5.44 -23.86 -5.91
N PRO A 11 -6.39 -24.80 -6.06
CA PRO A 11 -7.55 -24.90 -5.18
C PRO A 11 -7.13 -25.08 -3.72
N ALA A 12 -7.94 -24.58 -2.77
CA ALA A 12 -7.57 -24.50 -1.36
C ALA A 12 -7.21 -25.86 -0.75
N GLU A 13 -7.91 -26.90 -1.16
CA GLU A 13 -7.73 -28.29 -0.73
C GLU A 13 -6.40 -28.92 -1.17
N TYR A 14 -5.74 -28.36 -2.18
CA TYR A 14 -4.44 -28.82 -2.69
C TYR A 14 -3.28 -27.89 -2.29
N ARG A 15 -3.53 -26.85 -1.50
CA ARG A 15 -2.48 -25.97 -1.01
C ARG A 15 -1.71 -26.67 0.12
N PRO A 16 -0.38 -26.55 0.14
CA PRO A 16 0.42 -27.06 1.25
C PRO A 16 0.09 -26.28 2.53
N LYS A 17 0.44 -26.84 3.68
CA LYS A 17 0.50 -26.11 4.94
C LYS A 17 1.68 -25.14 4.94
N VAL A 18 1.66 -24.19 5.86
CA VAL A 18 2.70 -23.17 5.98
C VAL A 18 4.08 -23.81 6.23
N GLU A 19 4.13 -24.82 7.09
CA GLU A 19 5.34 -25.57 7.45
C GLU A 19 5.91 -26.43 6.31
N GLU A 20 5.13 -26.71 5.27
CA GLU A 20 5.57 -27.48 4.11
C GLU A 20 6.21 -26.59 3.02
N LEU A 21 6.13 -25.27 3.17
CA LEU A 21 6.76 -24.32 2.24
C LEU A 21 8.28 -24.26 2.46
N PRO A 22 9.08 -24.16 1.38
CA PRO A 22 10.52 -24.17 1.50
C PRO A 22 11.08 -22.79 1.92
N GLY A 23 12.03 -22.80 2.85
CA GLY A 23 12.84 -21.64 3.22
C GLY A 23 12.03 -20.44 3.68
N GLU A 24 12.35 -19.25 3.17
CA GLU A 24 11.67 -17.99 3.53
C GLU A 24 10.19 -17.97 3.14
N LEU A 25 9.71 -18.84 2.24
CA LEU A 25 8.29 -18.87 1.87
C LEU A 25 7.41 -19.26 3.05
N ALA A 26 7.86 -20.18 3.92
CA ALA A 26 7.12 -20.53 5.14
C ALA A 26 6.96 -19.31 6.05
N ARG A 27 8.04 -18.53 6.21
CA ARG A 27 8.02 -17.31 7.01
C ARG A 27 7.08 -16.27 6.41
N ILE A 28 7.18 -16.01 5.11
CA ILE A 28 6.30 -15.03 4.43
C ILE A 28 4.83 -15.45 4.58
N ALA A 29 4.51 -16.73 4.36
CA ALA A 29 3.15 -17.22 4.51
C ALA A 29 2.61 -17.08 5.93
N ALA A 30 3.43 -17.38 6.95
CA ALA A 30 3.06 -17.23 8.36
C ALA A 30 2.75 -15.76 8.73
N GLU A 31 3.61 -14.83 8.32
CA GLU A 31 3.43 -13.40 8.59
C GLU A 31 2.16 -12.87 7.89
N ILE A 32 1.91 -13.29 6.65
CA ILE A 32 0.68 -12.92 5.93
C ILE A 32 -0.55 -13.52 6.62
N GLU A 33 -0.49 -14.78 7.06
CA GLU A 33 -1.61 -15.44 7.72
C GLU A 33 -2.04 -14.73 9.02
N GLN A 34 -1.07 -14.19 9.77
CA GLN A 34 -1.36 -13.40 10.98
C GLN A 34 -2.12 -12.10 10.68
N GLN A 35 -1.83 -11.46 9.54
CA GLN A 35 -2.46 -10.20 9.13
C GLN A 35 -3.73 -10.43 8.30
N MET A 36 -3.79 -11.55 7.59
CA MET A 36 -4.83 -11.92 6.63
C MET A 36 -5.15 -13.43 6.75
N PRO A 37 -5.96 -13.83 7.75
CA PRO A 37 -6.29 -15.23 7.97
C PRO A 37 -6.91 -15.89 6.72
N GLY A 38 -6.44 -17.10 6.41
CA GLY A 38 -6.82 -17.90 5.25
C GLY A 38 -6.11 -17.53 3.94
N LYS A 39 -5.20 -16.55 3.95
CA LYS A 39 -4.55 -16.03 2.73
C LYS A 39 -3.04 -16.20 2.68
N GLY A 40 -2.40 -16.67 3.76
CA GLY A 40 -0.95 -16.77 3.85
C GLY A 40 -0.32 -17.57 2.71
N VAL A 41 -0.77 -18.82 2.55
CA VAL A 41 -0.23 -19.73 1.51
C VAL A 41 -0.63 -19.27 0.10
N GLU A 42 -1.88 -18.81 -0.08
CA GLU A 42 -2.39 -18.34 -1.38
C GLU A 42 -1.52 -17.21 -1.95
N ILE A 43 -1.30 -16.16 -1.17
CA ILE A 43 -0.53 -14.99 -1.60
C ILE A 43 0.93 -15.38 -1.79
N THR A 44 1.50 -16.18 -0.90
CA THR A 44 2.90 -16.62 -1.00
C THR A 44 3.17 -17.42 -2.27
N LEU A 45 2.26 -18.33 -2.65
CA LEU A 45 2.39 -19.10 -3.89
C LEU A 45 2.28 -18.21 -5.12
N VAL A 46 1.41 -17.18 -5.11
CA VAL A 46 1.34 -16.19 -6.18
C VAL A 46 2.67 -15.43 -6.29
N LEU A 47 3.21 -14.93 -5.18
CA LEU A 47 4.50 -14.23 -5.15
C LEU A 47 5.64 -15.12 -5.68
N ALA A 48 5.69 -16.38 -5.25
CA ALA A 48 6.71 -17.34 -5.68
C ALA A 48 6.65 -17.64 -7.19
N GLN A 49 5.45 -17.69 -7.78
CA GLN A 49 5.26 -17.88 -9.22
C GLN A 49 5.70 -16.64 -10.02
N VAL A 50 5.35 -15.45 -9.52
CA VAL A 50 5.66 -14.17 -10.18
C VAL A 50 7.17 -13.87 -10.14
N PHE A 51 7.80 -14.02 -8.98
CA PHE A 51 9.20 -13.64 -8.74
C PHE A 51 10.17 -14.83 -8.74
N ARG A 52 9.80 -15.95 -9.36
CA ARG A 52 10.60 -17.19 -9.35
C ARG A 52 12.05 -16.94 -9.75
N GLY A 53 12.98 -17.30 -8.85
CA GLY A 53 14.42 -17.20 -9.08
C GLY A 53 14.98 -15.78 -9.02
N GLN A 54 14.17 -14.79 -8.62
CA GLN A 54 14.59 -13.40 -8.51
C GLN A 54 14.64 -12.99 -7.02
N PRO A 55 15.73 -12.33 -6.58
CA PRO A 55 15.72 -11.69 -5.27
C PRO A 55 14.77 -10.49 -5.32
N VAL A 56 13.84 -10.41 -4.37
CA VAL A 56 12.94 -9.27 -4.22
C VAL A 56 13.42 -8.43 -3.05
N TYR A 57 13.79 -7.18 -3.33
CA TYR A 57 14.19 -6.21 -2.31
C TYR A 57 13.18 -5.07 -2.24
N PHE A 58 12.57 -4.88 -1.07
CA PHE A 58 11.59 -3.83 -0.83
C PHE A 58 12.27 -2.58 -0.28
N ARG A 59 12.76 -1.71 -1.17
CA ARG A 59 13.36 -0.44 -0.76
C ARG A 59 12.28 0.56 -0.34
N SER A 60 12.37 1.06 0.89
CA SER A 60 11.61 2.23 1.37
C SER A 60 10.09 2.12 1.17
N ILE A 61 9.54 0.92 1.34
CA ILE A 61 8.09 0.68 1.16
C ILE A 61 7.24 1.49 2.13
N ASP A 62 7.76 1.80 3.33
CA ASP A 62 7.07 2.58 4.36
C ASP A 62 6.65 3.97 3.87
N TYR A 63 7.51 4.62 3.08
CA TYR A 63 7.18 5.92 2.49
C TYR A 63 6.00 5.78 1.51
N LEU A 64 6.02 4.75 0.67
CA LEU A 64 4.95 4.49 -0.28
C LEU A 64 3.64 4.15 0.44
N ILE A 65 3.67 3.25 1.43
CA ILE A 65 2.51 2.88 2.25
C ILE A 65 1.94 4.10 2.95
N ARG A 66 2.80 4.92 3.59
CA ARG A 66 2.38 6.17 4.24
C ARG A 66 1.69 7.11 3.26
N ARG A 67 2.27 7.30 2.07
CA ARG A 67 1.68 8.16 1.04
C ARG A 67 0.32 7.64 0.55
N ILE A 68 0.21 6.34 0.29
CA ILE A 68 -1.06 5.72 -0.14
C ILE A 68 -2.13 5.87 0.96
N ARG A 69 -1.77 5.60 2.22
CA ARG A 69 -2.66 5.77 3.37
C ARG A 69 -3.13 7.22 3.51
N ASP A 70 -2.20 8.17 3.47
CA ASP A 70 -2.50 9.59 3.64
C ASP A 70 -3.42 10.09 2.48
N ASN A 71 -3.23 9.59 1.26
CA ASN A 71 -4.14 9.84 0.13
C ASN A 71 -5.53 9.21 0.33
N ALA A 72 -5.60 7.98 0.83
CA ALA A 72 -6.86 7.30 1.10
C ALA A 72 -7.68 8.04 2.18
N ILE A 73 -7.02 8.48 3.25
CA ILE A 73 -7.63 9.33 4.30
C ILE A 73 -8.24 10.59 3.69
N ARG A 74 -7.51 11.26 2.78
CA ARG A 74 -8.00 12.48 2.14
C ARG A 74 -9.18 12.21 1.22
N ALA A 75 -9.10 11.18 0.38
CA ALA A 75 -10.19 10.81 -0.52
C ALA A 75 -11.48 10.48 0.25
N GLU A 76 -11.36 9.76 1.38
CA GLU A 76 -12.49 9.43 2.23
C GLU A 76 -13.07 10.67 2.92
N PHE A 77 -12.24 11.61 3.36
CA PHE A 77 -12.70 12.90 3.90
C PHE A 77 -13.39 13.77 2.85
N ASP A 78 -12.84 13.84 1.64
CA ASP A 78 -13.36 14.63 0.52
C ASP A 78 -14.67 14.08 -0.04
N ALA A 79 -14.91 12.76 0.06
CA ALA A 79 -16.19 12.14 -0.27
C ALA A 79 -17.34 12.58 0.66
N GLY A 80 -17.00 13.18 1.83
CA GLY A 80 -17.97 13.64 2.81
C GLY A 80 -18.55 12.50 3.66
N GLY A 81 -19.24 12.87 4.74
CA GLY A 81 -19.92 11.90 5.62
C GLY A 81 -19.04 11.19 6.65
N VAL A 82 -17.74 11.53 6.72
CA VAL A 82 -16.83 11.02 7.74
C VAL A 82 -16.21 12.15 8.57
N THR A 83 -16.10 11.92 9.87
CA THR A 83 -15.45 12.84 10.81
C THR A 83 -13.98 12.51 10.98
N MET A 84 -13.16 13.50 11.38
CA MET A 84 -11.75 13.28 11.68
C MET A 84 -11.52 12.22 12.78
N MET A 85 -12.46 12.08 13.72
CA MET A 85 -12.39 11.05 14.77
C MET A 85 -12.63 9.64 14.22
N GLN A 86 -13.58 9.48 13.30
CA GLN A 86 -13.81 8.20 12.62
C GLN A 86 -12.59 7.78 11.81
N LEU A 87 -11.96 8.73 11.09
CA LEU A 87 -10.72 8.48 10.35
C LEU A 87 -9.55 8.11 11.28
N ALA A 88 -9.40 8.82 12.40
CA ALA A 88 -8.38 8.52 13.41
C ALA A 88 -8.51 7.09 13.96
N SER A 89 -9.74 6.67 14.29
CA SER A 89 -10.01 5.32 14.77
C SER A 89 -9.79 4.25 13.70
N LYS A 90 -10.23 4.49 12.46
CA LYS A 90 -10.13 3.52 11.36
C LYS A 90 -8.69 3.24 10.95
N PHE A 91 -7.86 4.28 10.89
CA PHE A 91 -6.46 4.18 10.45
C PHE A 91 -5.47 4.09 11.62
N GLU A 92 -5.96 3.98 12.87
CA GLU A 92 -5.16 3.92 14.10
C GLU A 92 -4.15 5.08 14.22
N LEU A 93 -4.58 6.29 13.88
CA LEU A 93 -3.76 7.50 13.94
C LEU A 93 -4.27 8.46 15.00
N SER A 94 -3.35 9.23 15.58
CA SER A 94 -3.75 10.34 16.46
C SER A 94 -4.52 11.40 15.69
N LEU A 95 -5.46 12.07 16.37
CA LEU A 95 -6.24 13.16 15.78
C LEU A 95 -5.34 14.29 15.24
N ARG A 96 -4.20 14.54 15.91
CA ARG A 96 -3.17 15.48 15.45
C ARG A 96 -2.61 15.08 14.08
N ARG A 97 -2.30 13.80 13.87
CA ARG A 97 -1.77 13.32 12.60
C ARG A 97 -2.81 13.42 11.48
N ILE A 98 -4.08 13.13 11.75
CA ILE A 98 -5.17 13.32 10.78
C ILE A 98 -5.28 14.79 10.37
N LYS A 99 -5.31 15.72 11.33
CA LYS A 99 -5.35 17.17 11.03
C LYS A 99 -4.17 17.60 10.16
N GLN A 100 -2.98 17.11 10.46
CA GLN A 100 -1.78 17.39 9.67
C GLN A 100 -1.90 16.87 8.24
N ILE A 101 -2.33 15.62 8.03
CA ILE A 101 -2.53 15.03 6.69
C ILE A 101 -3.52 15.84 5.86
N LEU A 102 -4.61 16.29 6.49
CA LEU A 102 -5.64 17.09 5.80
C LEU A 102 -5.15 18.51 5.49
N ALA A 103 -4.27 19.09 6.30
CA ALA A 103 -3.65 20.39 6.07
C ALA A 103 -2.58 20.34 4.97
N GLU A 104 -1.63 19.39 5.04
CA GLU A 104 -0.52 19.23 4.09
C GLU A 104 -1.00 19.11 2.63
N ASN A 105 -2.15 18.46 2.40
CA ASN A 105 -2.72 18.28 1.07
C ASN A 105 -3.62 19.43 0.59
N SER A 106 -3.97 20.37 1.47
CA SER A 106 -4.74 21.57 1.09
C SER A 106 -3.85 22.61 0.41
N GLU A 107 -2.57 22.67 0.76
CA GLU A 107 -1.60 23.61 0.18
C GLU A 107 -1.13 23.18 -1.23
N ALA A 108 -1.05 21.88 -1.50
CA ALA A 108 -0.64 21.34 -2.81
C ALA A 108 -1.59 21.66 -3.98
N LYS A 109 -2.83 22.11 -3.70
CA LYS A 109 -3.77 22.59 -4.74
C LYS A 109 -3.62 24.09 -5.06
N THR A 110 -2.74 24.82 -4.37
CA THR A 110 -2.64 26.29 -4.52
C THR A 110 -1.44 26.76 -5.36
N ASP A 111 -0.58 25.86 -5.82
CA ASP A 111 0.65 26.21 -6.53
C ASP A 111 0.53 26.19 -8.06
N ASP A 112 -0.52 26.82 -8.59
CA ASP A 112 -0.66 27.16 -10.02
C ASP A 112 -0.31 28.65 -10.28
N ARG A 113 0.26 29.34 -9.29
CA ARG A 113 0.56 30.79 -9.36
C ARG A 113 2.03 31.15 -9.28
N GLN A 114 2.95 30.19 -9.25
CA GLN A 114 4.38 30.46 -9.38
C GLN A 114 4.89 29.97 -10.73
N MET A 115 4.66 30.78 -11.77
CA MET A 115 5.59 31.03 -12.89
C MET A 115 4.97 32.04 -13.87
N ARG A 116 4.87 33.30 -13.44
CA ARG A 116 4.93 34.44 -14.36
C ARG A 116 6.11 35.30 -13.95
N LEU A 117 7.29 34.94 -14.45
CA LEU A 117 8.39 35.90 -14.53
C LEU A 117 7.98 36.95 -15.57
N PRO A 118 7.93 38.25 -15.24
CA PRO A 118 7.83 39.27 -16.26
C PRO A 118 9.14 39.24 -17.05
N ILE A 119 9.03 38.96 -18.34
CA ILE A 119 10.12 39.20 -19.29
C ILE A 119 10.22 40.73 -19.37
N CYS A 120 11.23 41.31 -18.72
CA CYS A 120 11.57 42.70 -18.98
C CYS A 120 12.41 42.72 -20.26
N GLU A 121 11.81 43.18 -21.35
CA GLU A 121 12.52 43.64 -22.55
C GLU A 121 13.29 44.92 -22.21
N ASN A 122 14.59 44.93 -22.51
CA ASN A 122 15.36 46.08 -23.04
C ASN A 122 16.79 45.64 -23.36
#